data_AF-A0A8H8Z379-F1
#
_entry.id   AF-A0A8H8Z379-F1
#
_cell.length_a   1.000
_cell.length_b   1.000
_cell.length_c   1.000
_cell.angle_alpha   90.00
_cell.angle_beta   90.00
_cell.angle_gamma   90.00
#
_symmetry.space_group_name_H-M   'P 1'
#
loop_
_entity.id
_entity.type
_entity.pdbx_description
1 polymer ?
#
loop_
_entity_poly.entity_id
_entity_poly.type
_entity_poly.pdbx_seq_one_letter_code
_entity_poly.pdbx_strand_id
1 'polypeptide(L)'
;MEESMVDQEVEVVDNCIQHAKERLNEQITQVKSKNYDFAPQFKEMTIQLYLIGVMWRYYETHGFPPETARDKAFTTLSTMMIRDGIKPKRAQKQVDFLKKMAKLEDDDDALAIAIGHESEAGDESLVEIFEHYIDEVRVSGALWRHYDFGKKIILFGGLLMGFVGVWFVTIFMPESSDIFILAFGLLTAFLFVVSVSLIGLLIYRIRFRKSKGSSA
;
A
#
# COMPACT_ATOMS: atom_id res chain seq x y z
N MET A 1 6.98 -40.68 -11.70
CA MET A 1 6.22 -39.87 -12.69
C MET A 1 5.59 -38.66 -12.02
N GLU A 2 4.98 -38.79 -10.84
CA GLU A 2 4.57 -37.61 -10.03
C GLU A 2 5.76 -36.77 -9.55
N GLU A 3 6.84 -37.40 -9.09
CA GLU A 3 8.04 -36.70 -8.59
C GLU A 3 8.71 -35.81 -9.68
N SER A 4 8.77 -36.30 -10.92
CA SER A 4 9.31 -35.54 -12.06
C SER A 4 8.44 -34.37 -12.50
N MET A 5 7.13 -34.41 -12.24
CA MET A 5 6.21 -33.31 -12.58
C MET A 5 6.26 -32.20 -11.51
N VAL A 6 6.46 -32.57 -10.25
CA VAL A 6 6.64 -31.61 -9.15
C VAL A 6 7.95 -30.84 -9.31
N ASP A 7 9.04 -31.52 -9.68
CA ASP A 7 10.34 -30.88 -9.93
C ASP A 7 10.27 -29.88 -11.10
N GLN A 8 9.58 -30.23 -12.19
CA GLN A 8 9.37 -29.32 -13.32
C GLN A 8 8.51 -28.11 -12.94
N GLU A 9 7.47 -28.27 -12.14
CA GLU A 9 6.63 -27.15 -11.71
C GLU A 9 7.40 -26.18 -10.78
N VAL A 10 8.22 -26.72 -9.88
CA VAL A 10 9.09 -25.91 -9.01
C VAL A 10 10.11 -25.13 -9.85
N GLU A 11 10.75 -25.77 -10.83
CA GLU A 11 11.70 -25.12 -11.73
C GLU A 11 11.08 -23.96 -12.52
N VAL A 12 9.86 -24.14 -13.04
CA VAL A 12 9.14 -23.07 -13.77
C VAL A 12 8.82 -21.88 -12.84
N VAL A 13 8.43 -22.15 -11.60
CA VAL A 13 8.17 -21.10 -10.59
C VAL A 13 9.47 -20.35 -10.25
N ASP A 14 10.58 -21.06 -10.08
CA ASP A 14 11.88 -20.48 -9.75
C ASP A 14 12.38 -19.57 -10.88
N ASN A 15 12.28 -20.04 -12.12
CA ASN A 15 12.66 -19.26 -13.30
C ASN A 15 11.77 -18.03 -13.48
N CYS A 16 10.46 -18.14 -13.21
CA CYS A 16 9.54 -17.00 -13.24
C CYS A 16 9.90 -15.93 -12.18
N ILE A 17 10.22 -16.36 -10.95
CA ILE A 17 10.65 -15.44 -9.88
C ILE A 17 11.96 -14.75 -10.25
N GLN A 18 12.92 -15.50 -10.81
CA GLN A 18 14.20 -14.95 -11.23
C GLN A 18 14.00 -13.92 -12.34
N HIS A 19 13.21 -14.23 -13.37
CA HIS A 19 12.87 -13.33 -14.46
C HIS A 19 12.23 -12.03 -13.95
N ALA A 20 11.26 -12.14 -13.03
CA ALA A 20 10.60 -10.98 -12.45
C ALA A 20 11.56 -10.09 -11.63
N LYS A 21 12.50 -10.70 -10.88
CA LYS A 21 13.51 -9.97 -10.11
C LYS A 21 14.51 -9.25 -11.01
N GLU A 22 14.91 -9.87 -12.13
CA GLU A 22 15.76 -9.24 -13.13
C GLU A 22 15.09 -8.00 -13.73
N ARG A 23 13.84 -8.14 -14.19
CA ARG A 23 13.05 -7.01 -14.72
C ARG A 23 12.87 -5.89 -13.71
N LEU A 24 12.60 -6.23 -12.44
CA LEU A 24 12.51 -5.21 -11.40
C LEU A 24 13.83 -4.48 -11.18
N ASN A 25 14.96 -5.17 -11.20
CA ASN A 25 16.27 -4.56 -10.96
C ASN A 25 16.68 -3.57 -12.06
N GLU A 26 16.33 -3.86 -13.31
CA GLU A 26 16.52 -2.96 -14.44
C GLU A 26 15.72 -1.65 -14.24
N GLN A 27 14.43 -1.79 -13.91
CA GLN A 27 13.51 -0.66 -13.76
C GLN A 27 13.74 0.17 -12.48
N ILE A 28 14.03 -0.49 -11.36
CA ILE A 28 14.02 0.18 -10.04
C ILE A 28 15.12 1.24 -9.93
N THR A 29 16.23 1.07 -10.65
CA THR A 29 17.33 2.04 -10.68
C THR A 29 16.87 3.34 -11.34
N GLN A 30 16.16 3.24 -12.47
CA GLN A 30 15.60 4.39 -13.16
C GLN A 30 14.55 5.11 -12.31
N VAL A 31 13.62 4.36 -11.72
CA VAL A 31 12.58 4.91 -10.82
C VAL A 31 13.19 5.61 -9.61
N LYS A 32 14.24 5.05 -9.01
CA LYS A 32 14.96 5.68 -7.90
C LYS A 32 15.60 7.00 -8.32
N SER A 33 16.15 7.09 -9.53
CA SER A 33 16.78 8.33 -10.03
C SER A 33 15.80 9.51 -10.13
N LYS A 34 14.51 9.24 -10.38
CA LYS A 34 13.45 10.24 -10.55
C LYS A 34 12.91 10.83 -9.23
N ASN A 35 13.24 10.24 -8.08
CA ASN A 35 12.87 10.74 -6.75
C ASN A 35 11.37 11.06 -6.53
N TYR A 36 10.47 10.22 -7.07
CA TYR A 36 9.02 10.44 -6.92
C TYR A 36 8.57 10.55 -5.46
N ASP A 37 7.78 11.57 -5.11
CA ASP A 37 7.17 11.72 -3.79
C ASP A 37 5.78 11.07 -3.75
N PHE A 38 5.74 9.75 -3.76
CA PHE A 38 4.51 8.96 -3.54
C PHE A 38 4.45 8.33 -2.16
N ALA A 39 3.23 8.05 -1.70
CA ALA A 39 2.98 7.27 -0.50
C ALA A 39 3.70 5.90 -0.59
N PRO A 40 4.39 5.44 0.48
CA PRO A 40 5.14 4.18 0.44
C PRO A 40 4.28 2.98 0.06
N GLN A 41 3.06 2.90 0.58
CA GLN A 41 2.11 1.83 0.27
C GLN A 41 1.67 1.83 -1.19
N PHE A 42 1.52 3.01 -1.79
CA PHE A 42 1.22 3.13 -3.21
C PHE A 42 2.37 2.59 -4.05
N LYS A 43 3.61 3.03 -3.78
CA LYS A 43 4.80 2.53 -4.50
C LYS A 43 4.92 1.01 -4.43
N GLU A 44 4.79 0.44 -3.23
CA GLU A 44 4.91 -1.01 -3.03
C GLU A 44 3.82 -1.77 -3.80
N MET A 45 2.57 -1.32 -3.71
CA MET A 45 1.44 -1.93 -4.42
C MET A 45 1.61 -1.84 -5.94
N THR A 46 1.99 -0.67 -6.46
CA THR A 46 2.20 -0.47 -7.90
C THR A 46 3.30 -1.37 -8.45
N ILE A 47 4.41 -1.50 -7.71
CA ILE A 47 5.50 -2.43 -8.08
C ILE A 47 5.00 -3.88 -8.07
N GLN A 48 4.22 -4.29 -7.05
CA GLN A 48 3.68 -5.65 -6.98
C GLN A 48 2.70 -5.95 -8.12
N LEU A 49 1.83 -5.01 -8.48
CA LEU A 49 0.93 -5.12 -9.63
C LEU A 49 1.70 -5.21 -10.95
N TYR A 50 2.73 -4.39 -11.12
CA TYR A 50 3.65 -4.50 -12.26
C TYR A 50 4.30 -5.88 -12.37
N LEU A 51 4.83 -6.40 -11.25
CA LEU A 51 5.43 -7.73 -11.22
C LEU A 51 4.44 -8.85 -11.57
N ILE A 52 3.17 -8.71 -11.18
CA ILE A 52 2.12 -9.66 -11.56
C ILE A 52 1.95 -9.67 -13.08
N GLY A 53 1.94 -8.50 -13.73
CA GLY A 53 1.90 -8.40 -15.20
C GLY A 53 3.08 -9.13 -15.85
N VAL A 54 4.30 -8.87 -15.37
CA VAL A 54 5.53 -9.51 -15.88
C VAL A 54 5.47 -11.04 -15.72
N MET A 55 5.07 -11.52 -14.54
CA MET A 55 4.94 -12.96 -14.26
C MET A 55 3.82 -13.60 -15.09
N TRP A 56 2.71 -12.90 -15.32
CA TRP A 56 1.62 -13.39 -16.15
C TRP A 56 2.10 -13.59 -17.58
N ARG A 57 2.75 -12.58 -18.16
CA ARG A 57 3.34 -12.70 -19.50
C ARG A 57 4.31 -13.87 -19.61
N TYR A 58 5.16 -14.05 -18.60
CA TYR A 58 6.08 -15.20 -18.52
C TYR A 58 5.33 -16.54 -18.60
N TYR A 59 4.24 -16.72 -17.86
CA TYR A 59 3.46 -17.96 -17.93
C TYR A 59 2.80 -18.18 -19.30
N GLU A 60 2.31 -17.13 -19.95
CA GLU A 60 1.76 -17.24 -21.30
C GLU A 60 2.80 -17.69 -22.33
N THR A 61 4.02 -17.13 -22.26
CA THR A 61 5.10 -17.53 -23.17
C THR A 61 5.57 -18.97 -22.92
N HIS A 62 5.26 -19.54 -21.76
CA HIS A 62 5.53 -20.94 -21.40
C HIS A 62 4.33 -21.88 -21.65
N GLY A 63 3.32 -21.43 -22.40
CA GLY A 63 2.23 -22.28 -22.89
C GLY A 63 1.06 -22.46 -21.94
N PHE A 64 0.98 -21.71 -20.84
CA PHE A 64 -0.19 -21.71 -19.97
C PHE A 64 -1.32 -20.87 -20.59
N PRO A 65 -2.60 -21.32 -20.51
CA PRO A 65 -3.73 -20.50 -20.95
C PRO A 65 -3.81 -19.18 -20.18
N PRO A 66 -4.26 -18.05 -20.79
CA PRO A 66 -4.23 -16.72 -20.17
C PRO A 66 -4.81 -16.66 -18.75
N GLU A 67 -5.99 -17.22 -18.52
CA GLU A 67 -6.64 -17.25 -17.20
C GLU A 67 -5.81 -18.02 -16.15
N THR A 68 -5.25 -19.17 -16.56
CA THR A 68 -4.39 -19.98 -15.68
C THR A 68 -3.03 -19.31 -15.44
N ALA A 69 -2.48 -18.65 -16.45
CA ALA A 69 -1.23 -17.90 -16.37
C ALA A 69 -1.35 -16.74 -15.37
N ARG A 70 -2.47 -16.01 -15.42
CA ARG A 70 -2.78 -14.92 -14.49
C ARG A 70 -2.89 -15.40 -13.05
N ASP A 71 -3.64 -16.47 -12.79
CA ASP A 71 -3.73 -17.03 -11.44
C ASP A 71 -2.40 -17.60 -10.92
N LYS A 72 -1.61 -18.20 -11.81
CA LYS A 72 -0.23 -18.64 -11.49
C LYS A 72 0.66 -17.45 -11.15
N ALA A 73 0.56 -16.32 -11.84
CA ALA A 73 1.33 -15.11 -11.52
C ALA A 73 1.09 -14.61 -10.08
N PHE A 74 -0.17 -14.55 -9.64
CA PHE A 74 -0.50 -14.20 -8.25
C PHE A 74 0.06 -15.20 -7.24
N THR A 75 -0.03 -16.50 -7.56
CA THR A 75 0.49 -17.56 -6.71
C THR A 75 2.02 -17.47 -6.60
N THR A 76 2.70 -17.20 -7.71
CA THR A 76 4.16 -17.04 -7.78
C THR A 76 4.62 -15.79 -7.03
N LEU A 77 3.88 -14.68 -7.10
CA LEU A 77 4.14 -13.52 -6.25
C LEU A 77 4.05 -13.90 -4.76
N SER A 78 3.03 -14.66 -4.34
CA SER A 78 2.90 -15.16 -2.96
C SER A 78 4.13 -15.98 -2.54
N THR A 79 4.56 -16.91 -3.41
CA THR A 79 5.74 -17.74 -3.19
C THR A 79 7.01 -16.91 -3.06
N MET A 80 7.20 -15.91 -3.94
CA MET A 80 8.31 -14.97 -3.88
C MET A 80 8.33 -14.20 -2.55
N MET A 81 7.19 -13.64 -2.14
CA MET A 81 7.06 -12.94 -0.86
C MET A 81 7.44 -13.83 0.34
N ILE A 82 6.99 -15.09 0.33
CA ILE A 82 7.29 -16.04 1.40
C ILE A 82 8.79 -16.35 1.45
N ARG A 83 9.43 -16.54 0.30
CA ARG A 83 10.88 -16.76 0.19
C ARG A 83 11.69 -15.56 0.65
N ASP A 84 11.19 -14.35 0.41
CA ASP A 84 11.79 -13.10 0.88
C ASP A 84 11.50 -12.83 2.39
N GLY A 85 10.90 -13.80 3.11
CA GLY A 85 10.75 -13.78 4.57
C GLY A 85 9.39 -13.27 5.08
N ILE A 86 8.42 -13.03 4.19
CA ILE A 86 7.07 -12.62 4.59
C ILE A 86 6.30 -13.84 5.11
N LYS A 87 5.64 -13.69 6.27
CA LYS A 87 4.81 -14.76 6.86
C LYS A 87 3.73 -15.22 5.86
N PRO A 88 3.50 -16.53 5.66
CA PRO A 88 2.55 -17.05 4.67
C PRO A 88 1.15 -16.43 4.73
N LYS A 89 0.58 -16.29 5.95
CA LYS A 89 -0.74 -15.64 6.13
C LYS A 89 -0.77 -14.18 5.67
N ARG A 90 0.35 -13.46 5.77
CA ARG A 90 0.47 -12.07 5.33
C ARG A 90 0.65 -11.99 3.81
N ALA A 91 1.47 -12.86 3.24
CA ALA A 91 1.63 -12.97 1.78
C ALA A 91 0.29 -13.25 1.10
N GLN A 92 -0.47 -14.23 1.60
CA GLN A 92 -1.79 -14.54 1.06
C GLN A 92 -2.75 -13.35 1.12
N LYS A 93 -2.84 -12.68 2.28
CA LYS A 93 -3.70 -11.48 2.43
C LYS A 93 -3.30 -10.36 1.47
N GLN A 94 -2.00 -10.18 1.23
CA GLN A 94 -1.52 -9.18 0.29
C GLN A 94 -1.93 -9.55 -1.14
N VAL A 95 -1.77 -10.81 -1.53
CA VAL A 95 -2.18 -11.30 -2.85
C VAL A 95 -3.69 -11.19 -3.05
N ASP A 96 -4.51 -11.54 -2.06
CA ASP A 96 -5.96 -11.39 -2.11
C ASP A 96 -6.37 -9.91 -2.27
N PHE A 97 -5.63 -9.00 -1.64
CA PHE A 97 -5.82 -7.57 -1.82
C PHE A 97 -5.42 -7.13 -3.23
N LEU A 98 -4.25 -7.55 -3.73
CA LEU A 98 -3.80 -7.24 -5.09
C LEU A 98 -4.77 -7.76 -6.16
N LYS A 99 -5.36 -8.95 -5.98
CA LYS A 99 -6.40 -9.49 -6.89
C LYS A 99 -7.61 -8.55 -7.00
N LYS A 100 -7.99 -7.88 -5.90
CA LYS A 100 -9.08 -6.89 -5.92
C LYS A 100 -8.68 -5.58 -6.59
N MET A 101 -7.42 -5.19 -6.46
CA MET A 101 -6.87 -3.97 -7.08
C MET A 101 -6.43 -4.17 -8.53
N ALA A 102 -6.39 -5.42 -8.99
CA ALA A 102 -5.92 -5.80 -10.32
C ALA A 102 -6.92 -5.47 -11.44
N LYS A 103 -8.20 -5.30 -11.09
CA LYS A 103 -9.28 -4.94 -12.02
C LYS A 103 -9.93 -3.63 -11.57
N LEU A 104 -10.23 -2.78 -12.53
CA LEU A 104 -10.98 -1.53 -12.36
C LEU A 104 -12.48 -1.81 -12.31
N GLU A 105 -13.28 -0.79 -11.96
CA GLU A 105 -14.74 -0.91 -11.87
C GLU A 105 -15.39 -1.31 -13.21
N ASP A 106 -14.73 -0.98 -14.32
CA ASP A 106 -15.15 -1.30 -15.69
C ASP A 106 -14.61 -2.66 -16.20
N ASP A 107 -14.06 -3.50 -15.31
CA ASP A 107 -13.42 -4.81 -15.59
C ASP A 107 -12.08 -4.74 -16.34
N ASP A 108 -11.63 -3.55 -16.73
CA ASP A 108 -10.30 -3.31 -17.29
C ASP A 108 -9.18 -3.61 -16.29
N ASP A 109 -8.04 -4.07 -16.78
CA ASP A 109 -6.87 -4.33 -15.94
C ASP A 109 -6.28 -3.02 -15.41
N ALA A 110 -5.83 -3.06 -14.15
CA ALA A 110 -5.12 -1.94 -13.56
C ALA A 110 -3.87 -1.61 -14.40
N LEU A 111 -3.62 -0.32 -14.63
CA LEU A 111 -2.55 0.19 -15.49
C LEU A 111 -1.20 -0.51 -15.25
N ALA A 112 -0.83 -0.70 -13.99
CA ALA A 112 0.44 -1.35 -13.64
C ALA A 112 0.52 -2.82 -14.07
N ILE A 113 -0.58 -3.58 -14.00
CA ILE A 113 -0.63 -4.95 -14.51
C ILE A 113 -0.52 -4.97 -16.03
N ALA A 114 -1.30 -4.12 -16.71
CA ALA A 114 -1.32 -4.05 -18.17
C ALA A 114 0.07 -3.70 -18.72
N ILE A 115 0.67 -2.61 -18.22
CA ILE A 115 2.02 -2.20 -18.61
C ILE A 115 3.06 -3.26 -18.21
N GLY A 116 2.91 -3.91 -17.05
CA GLY A 116 3.79 -5.00 -16.66
C GLY A 116 3.71 -6.22 -17.57
N HIS A 117 2.53 -6.53 -18.11
CA HIS A 117 2.30 -7.64 -19.04
C HIS A 117 2.93 -7.37 -20.41
N GLU A 118 2.92 -6.11 -20.85
CA GLU A 118 3.53 -5.67 -22.10
C GLU A 118 5.02 -5.32 -21.97
N SER A 119 5.59 -5.40 -20.75
CA SER A 119 6.97 -4.98 -20.50
C SER A 119 8.02 -5.87 -21.18
N GLU A 120 9.01 -5.22 -21.79
CA GLU A 120 10.19 -5.78 -22.43
C GLU A 120 11.47 -5.49 -21.63
N ALA A 121 12.57 -6.16 -22.00
CA ALA A 121 13.85 -5.92 -21.34
C ALA A 121 14.40 -4.53 -21.71
N GLY A 122 14.84 -3.76 -20.72
CA GLY A 122 15.40 -2.42 -20.94
C GLY A 122 14.40 -1.32 -21.32
N ASP A 123 13.09 -1.55 -21.17
CA ASP A 123 12.08 -0.51 -21.34
C ASP A 123 12.10 0.52 -20.19
N GLU A 124 11.15 1.46 -20.18
CA GLU A 124 10.94 2.40 -19.06
C GLU A 124 9.55 2.20 -18.43
N SER A 125 8.99 0.99 -18.50
CA SER A 125 7.59 0.72 -18.16
C SER A 125 7.21 1.11 -16.74
N LEU A 126 8.09 0.87 -15.76
CA LEU A 126 7.80 1.26 -14.38
C LEU A 126 7.88 2.78 -14.18
N VAL A 127 8.74 3.46 -14.95
CA VAL A 127 8.83 4.92 -14.98
C VAL A 127 7.54 5.49 -15.56
N GLU A 128 7.07 4.96 -16.69
CA GLU A 128 5.80 5.36 -17.33
C GLU A 128 4.61 5.24 -16.37
N ILE A 129 4.48 4.11 -15.68
CA ILE A 129 3.42 3.90 -14.68
C ILE A 129 3.47 5.01 -13.62
N PHE A 130 4.66 5.31 -13.09
CA PHE A 130 4.78 6.33 -12.05
C PHE A 130 4.57 7.75 -12.57
N GLU A 131 5.01 8.06 -13.79
CA GLU A 131 4.79 9.37 -14.43
C GLU A 131 3.30 9.65 -14.61
N HIS A 132 2.51 8.64 -14.95
CA HIS A 132 1.04 8.76 -15.05
C HIS A 132 0.38 9.27 -13.76
N TYR A 133 0.97 9.00 -12.59
CA TYR A 133 0.39 9.35 -11.30
C TYR A 133 1.03 10.58 -10.62
N ILE A 134 2.02 11.25 -11.22
CA ILE A 134 2.74 12.38 -10.58
C ILE A 134 1.80 13.47 -10.07
N ASP A 135 0.80 13.82 -10.87
CA ASP A 135 -0.14 14.90 -10.55
C ASP A 135 -1.34 14.43 -9.70
N GLU A 136 -1.43 13.13 -9.39
CA GLU A 136 -2.52 12.57 -8.60
C GLU A 136 -2.28 12.79 -7.10
N VAL A 137 -2.97 13.78 -6.55
CA VAL A 137 -2.87 14.20 -5.14
C VAL A 137 -3.15 13.03 -4.18
N ARG A 138 -4.04 12.09 -4.54
CA ARG A 138 -4.42 10.95 -3.69
C ARG A 138 -3.26 10.00 -3.39
N VAL A 139 -2.29 9.90 -4.29
CA VAL A 139 -1.15 8.99 -4.13
C VAL A 139 0.12 9.72 -3.66
N SER A 140 0.06 11.04 -3.53
CA SER A 140 1.19 11.87 -3.12
C SER A 140 1.72 11.52 -1.72
N GLY A 141 3.04 11.53 -1.60
CA GLY A 141 3.75 11.35 -0.33
C GLY A 141 3.52 12.52 0.63
N ALA A 142 3.27 13.72 0.11
CA ALA A 142 2.84 14.87 0.92
C ALA A 142 1.54 14.61 1.67
N LEU A 143 0.50 14.09 0.99
CA LEU A 143 -0.76 13.72 1.64
C LEU A 143 -0.56 12.61 2.67
N TRP A 144 0.23 11.58 2.31
CA TRP A 144 0.52 10.47 3.21
C TRP A 144 1.24 10.93 4.49
N ARG A 145 2.24 11.82 4.37
CA ARG A 145 2.92 12.41 5.53
C ARG A 145 1.95 13.18 6.42
N HIS A 146 1.04 13.97 5.84
CA HIS A 146 0.01 14.66 6.63
C HIS A 146 -0.90 13.69 7.38
N TYR A 147 -1.30 12.60 6.73
CA TYR A 147 -2.10 11.55 7.37
C TYR A 147 -1.34 10.84 8.51
N ASP A 148 -0.09 10.42 8.27
CA ASP A 148 0.74 9.75 9.28
C ASP A 148 1.06 10.67 10.47
N PHE A 149 1.37 11.95 10.19
CA PHE A 149 1.51 12.97 11.23
C PHE A 149 0.21 13.17 12.00
N GLY A 150 -0.94 13.19 11.33
CA GLY A 150 -2.25 13.29 11.98
C GLY A 150 -2.49 12.15 12.97
N LYS A 151 -2.17 10.91 12.59
CA LYS A 151 -2.27 9.74 13.48
C LYS A 151 -1.39 9.88 14.73
N LYS A 152 -0.15 10.36 14.55
CA LYS A 152 0.78 10.62 15.66
C LYS A 152 0.28 11.74 16.57
N ILE A 153 -0.24 12.84 16.01
CA ILE A 153 -0.81 13.96 16.78
C ILE A 153 -2.01 13.50 17.61
N ILE A 154 -2.90 12.69 17.05
CA ILE A 154 -4.05 12.14 17.77
C ILE A 154 -3.58 11.25 18.94
N LEU A 155 -2.63 10.35 18.69
CA LEU A 155 -2.13 9.42 19.70
C LEU A 155 -1.37 10.13 20.82
N PHE A 156 -0.33 10.89 20.47
CA PHE A 156 0.53 11.56 21.46
C PHE A 156 -0.16 12.77 22.10
N GLY A 157 -0.93 13.54 21.32
CA GLY A 157 -1.68 14.68 21.83
C GLY A 157 -2.81 14.24 22.76
N GLY A 158 -3.54 13.16 22.42
CA GLY A 158 -4.56 12.59 23.30
C GLY A 158 -3.96 12.11 24.63
N LEU A 159 -2.82 11.41 24.57
CA LEU A 159 -2.10 10.95 25.78
C LEU A 159 -1.62 12.12 26.65
N LEU A 160 -1.02 13.14 26.04
CA LEU A 160 -0.56 14.33 26.75
C LEU A 160 -1.72 15.09 27.40
N MET A 161 -2.82 15.29 26.67
CA MET A 161 -4.01 15.98 27.19
C MET A 161 -4.68 15.19 28.31
N GLY A 162 -4.70 13.87 28.23
CA GLY A 162 -5.17 13.03 29.32
C GLY A 162 -4.32 13.17 30.57
N PHE A 163 -3.00 13.21 30.42
CA PHE A 163 -2.06 13.44 31.52
C PHE A 163 -2.25 14.82 32.16
N VAL A 164 -2.41 15.87 31.34
CA VAL A 164 -2.73 17.23 31.82
C VAL A 164 -4.05 17.24 32.59
N GLY A 165 -5.08 16.53 32.11
CA GLY A 165 -6.36 16.40 32.81
C GLY A 165 -6.21 15.74 34.18
N VAL A 166 -5.45 14.65 34.28
CA VAL A 166 -5.14 13.99 35.57
C VAL A 166 -4.41 14.95 36.51
N TRP A 167 -3.32 15.57 36.04
CA TRP A 167 -2.54 16.53 36.82
C TRP A 167 -3.37 17.71 37.32
N PHE A 168 -4.26 18.24 36.46
CA PHE A 168 -5.13 19.34 36.81
C PHE A 168 -6.02 18.97 38.01
N VAL A 169 -6.68 17.81 37.98
CA VAL A 169 -7.54 17.37 39.10
C VAL A 169 -6.69 17.09 40.34
N THR A 170 -5.53 16.44 40.20
CA THR A 170 -4.66 16.14 41.34
C THR A 170 -4.14 17.39 42.06
N ILE A 171 -3.80 18.46 41.32
CA ILE A 171 -3.28 19.71 41.90
C ILE A 171 -4.41 20.55 42.52
N PHE A 172 -5.53 20.69 41.81
CA PHE A 172 -6.59 21.64 42.19
C PHE A 172 -7.73 21.02 43.00
N MET A 173 -7.92 19.70 42.92
CA MET A 173 -8.95 18.95 43.65
C MET A 173 -8.38 17.64 44.22
N PRO A 174 -7.40 17.71 45.15
CA PRO A 174 -6.68 16.53 45.65
C PRO A 174 -7.56 15.54 46.43
N GLU A 175 -8.72 15.98 46.93
CA GLU A 175 -9.68 15.11 47.64
C GLU A 175 -10.58 14.29 46.70
N SER A 176 -10.43 14.45 45.38
CA SER A 176 -11.19 13.70 44.40
C SER A 176 -10.86 12.21 44.48
N SER A 177 -11.85 11.36 44.22
CA SER A 177 -11.61 9.92 44.12
C SER A 177 -10.73 9.57 42.93
N ASP A 178 -9.94 8.50 43.05
CA ASP A 178 -9.06 8.01 41.98
C ASP A 178 -9.81 7.76 40.66
N ILE A 179 -11.04 7.26 40.75
CA ILE A 179 -11.93 7.03 39.61
C ILE A 179 -12.29 8.35 38.92
N PHE A 180 -12.55 9.41 39.69
CA PHE A 180 -12.87 10.72 39.14
C PHE A 180 -11.67 11.35 38.42
N ILE A 181 -10.47 11.25 39.01
CA ILE A 181 -9.21 11.74 38.41
C ILE A 181 -8.97 11.05 37.06
N LEU A 182 -9.11 9.72 37.02
CA LEU A 182 -8.95 8.95 35.79
C LEU A 182 -10.01 9.31 34.73
N ALA A 183 -11.28 9.41 35.14
CA ALA A 183 -12.38 9.74 34.24
C ALA A 183 -12.20 11.13 33.61
N PHE A 184 -11.74 12.11 34.39
CA PHE A 184 -11.48 13.45 33.89
C PHE A 184 -10.31 13.50 32.89
N GLY A 185 -9.24 12.76 33.18
CA GLY A 185 -8.14 12.56 32.22
C GLY A 185 -8.62 11.96 30.90
N LEU A 186 -9.39 10.87 30.96
CA LEU A 186 -9.95 10.21 29.78
C LEU A 186 -10.89 11.14 28.98
N LEU A 187 -11.75 11.89 29.67
CA LEU A 187 -12.66 12.85 29.04
C LEU A 187 -11.88 13.97 28.31
N THR A 188 -10.81 14.48 28.93
CA THR A 188 -9.94 15.50 28.34
C THR A 188 -9.24 14.97 27.09
N ALA A 189 -8.69 13.75 27.14
CA ALA A 189 -8.11 13.08 25.99
C ALA A 189 -9.14 12.88 24.86
N PHE A 190 -10.35 12.43 25.21
CA PHE A 190 -11.43 12.21 24.25
C PHE A 190 -11.84 13.50 23.52
N LEU A 191 -12.04 14.59 24.24
CA LEU A 191 -12.40 15.89 23.66
C LEU A 191 -11.32 16.41 22.70
N PHE A 192 -10.05 16.21 23.04
CA PHE A 192 -8.94 16.54 22.15
C PHE A 192 -9.00 15.72 20.85
N VAL A 193 -9.16 14.41 20.95
CA VAL A 193 -9.22 13.51 19.79
C VAL A 193 -10.38 13.88 18.86
N VAL A 194 -11.57 14.16 19.40
CA VAL A 194 -12.74 14.59 18.62
C VAL A 194 -12.45 15.91 17.90
N SER A 195 -11.88 16.89 18.61
CA SER A 195 -11.59 18.21 18.04
C SER A 195 -10.60 18.14 16.87
N VAL A 196 -9.50 17.41 17.03
CA VAL A 196 -8.50 17.23 15.97
C VAL A 196 -9.09 16.46 14.77
N SER A 197 -9.92 15.45 15.04
CA SER A 197 -10.59 14.66 13.99
C SER A 197 -11.56 15.52 13.16
N LEU A 198 -12.33 16.40 13.80
CA LEU A 198 -13.23 17.33 13.11
C LEU A 198 -12.46 18.33 12.23
N ILE A 199 -11.36 18.90 12.73
CA ILE A 199 -10.50 19.80 11.97
C ILE A 199 -9.89 19.06 10.76
N GLY A 200 -9.39 17.84 10.96
CA GLY A 200 -8.86 17.00 9.88
C GLY A 200 -9.91 16.70 8.80
N LEU A 201 -11.15 16.39 9.20
CA LEU A 201 -12.26 16.14 8.30
C LEU A 201 -12.65 17.39 7.50
N LEU A 202 -12.64 18.57 8.11
CA LEU A 202 -12.89 19.84 7.42
C LEU A 202 -11.82 20.13 6.36
N ILE A 203 -10.53 19.96 6.70
CA ILE A 203 -9.42 20.17 5.76
C ILE A 203 -9.53 19.18 4.60
N TYR A 204 -9.78 17.91 4.88
CA TYR A 204 -10.00 16.88 3.87
C TYR A 204 -11.14 17.29 2.92
N ARG A 205 -12.30 17.69 3.47
CA ARG A 205 -13.46 18.08 2.66
C ARG A 205 -13.17 19.30 1.78
N ILE A 206 -12.43 20.29 2.26
CA ILE A 206 -12.09 21.49 1.50
C ILE A 206 -11.10 21.16 0.36
N ARG A 207 -10.08 20.34 0.62
CA ARG A 207 -9.02 20.04 -0.34
C ARG A 207 -9.47 19.09 -1.45
N PHE A 208 -10.26 18.07 -1.11
CA PHE A 208 -10.73 17.06 -2.09
C PHE A 208 -11.99 17.45 -2.86
N ARG A 209 -12.80 18.41 -2.37
CA ARG A 209 -13.96 18.90 -3.14
C ARG A 209 -13.56 19.80 -4.31
N LYS A 210 -12.34 20.35 -4.32
CA LYS A 210 -11.81 21.14 -5.45
C LYS A 210 -11.43 20.31 -6.67
N SER A 211 -11.07 19.02 -6.53
CA SER A 211 -10.68 18.22 -7.72
C SER A 211 -11.88 17.79 -8.58
N LYS A 212 -13.10 17.77 -8.02
CA LYS A 212 -14.34 17.54 -8.79
C LYS A 212 -14.84 18.80 -9.54
N GLY A 213 -14.17 19.94 -9.40
CA GLY A 213 -14.59 21.22 -9.98
C GLY A 213 -13.80 21.68 -11.21
N SER A 214 -12.83 20.88 -11.69
CA SER A 214 -12.03 21.20 -12.89
C SER A 214 -12.29 20.20 -14.02
N SER A 215 -13.55 19.85 -14.21
CA SER A 215 -14.07 19.21 -15.42
C SER A 215 -15.36 19.94 -15.79
N ALA A 216 -15.18 21.16 -16.32
CA ALA A 216 -16.18 21.92 -17.04
C ALA A 216 -15.45 22.73 -18.10
#